data_AF-A0A3D1G702-F1
#
_entry.id   AF-A0A3D1G702-F1
#
_cell.length_a   1.000
_cell.length_b   1.000
_cell.length_c   1.000
_cell.angle_alpha   90.00
_cell.angle_beta   90.00
_cell.angle_gamma   90.00
#
_symmetry.space_group_name_H-M   'P 1'
#
loop_
_entity.id
_entity.type
_entity.pdbx_description
1 polymer ?
#
loop_
_entity_poly.entity_id
_entity_poly.type
_entity_poly.pdbx_seq_one_letter_code
_entity_poly.pdbx_strand_id
1 'polypeptide(L)'
;MMLQRFIITISVVGCVAALGACSSTGPLTETDPRDPYEQGNRNIFAFNMGVDDVILEPVARGYRSLPDAAQHGITNHARWTSYPSTAVNSTLQGKFENAGLATIHFLINGLTLGFVDLTEDDDDPVREDFGQTLAHWSTPQGPYVMMPFIGPGTARSHGGWLLDSVTNPLGWLGEPTTAT
;
A
#
# COMPACT_ATOMS: atom_id res chain seq x y z
N MET A 1 60.38 14.70 -9.46
CA MET A 1 59.15 14.81 -8.64
C MET A 1 57.98 15.50 -9.35
N MET A 2 58.18 16.57 -10.14
CA MET A 2 57.05 17.28 -10.80
C MET A 2 56.35 16.44 -11.90
N LEU A 3 57.11 15.68 -12.70
CA LEU A 3 56.55 14.83 -13.77
C LEU A 3 55.68 13.68 -13.23
N GLN A 4 56.10 13.08 -12.11
CA GLN A 4 55.35 11.99 -11.47
C GLN A 4 54.03 12.48 -10.86
N ARG A 5 54.01 13.69 -10.30
CA ARG A 5 52.76 14.31 -9.82
C ARG A 5 51.79 14.61 -10.97
N PHE A 6 52.30 15.07 -12.11
CA PHE A 6 51.48 15.38 -13.29
C PHE A 6 50.80 14.13 -13.89
N ILE A 7 51.54 13.01 -13.97
CA ILE A 7 51.00 11.72 -14.45
C ILE A 7 49.91 11.19 -13.51
N ILE A 8 50.11 11.30 -12.19
CA ILE A 8 49.11 10.89 -11.20
C ILE A 8 47.84 11.74 -11.31
N THR A 9 47.97 13.06 -11.48
CA THR A 9 46.81 13.95 -11.63
C THR A 9 46.02 13.63 -12.89
N ILE A 10 46.68 13.34 -14.02
CA ILE A 10 45.99 12.94 -15.27
C ILE A 10 45.27 11.60 -15.11
N SER A 11 45.91 10.62 -14.45
CA SER A 11 45.29 9.32 -14.18
C SER A 11 44.08 9.43 -13.27
N VAL A 12 44.12 10.28 -12.25
CA VAL A 12 42.99 10.48 -11.32
C VAL A 12 41.83 11.19 -12.00
N VAL A 13 42.10 12.23 -12.80
CA VAL A 13 41.06 12.94 -13.56
C VAL A 13 40.41 12.02 -14.60
N GLY A 14 41.19 11.16 -15.26
CA GLY A 14 40.68 10.15 -16.19
C GLY A 14 39.74 9.14 -15.51
N CYS A 15 40.11 8.64 -14.32
CA CYS A 15 39.25 7.73 -13.55
C CYS A 15 37.94 8.37 -13.09
N VAL A 16 37.97 9.64 -12.65
CA VAL A 16 36.75 10.36 -12.23
C VAL A 16 35.81 10.60 -13.42
N ALA A 17 36.35 10.93 -14.59
CA ALA A 17 35.55 11.09 -15.81
C ALA A 17 34.93 9.76 -16.29
N ALA A 18 35.66 8.65 -16.18
CA ALA A 18 35.16 7.32 -16.53
C ALA A 18 34.04 6.83 -15.60
N LEU A 19 34.08 7.19 -14.30
CA LEU A 19 33.03 6.85 -13.34
C LEU A 19 31.75 7.68 -13.58
N GLY A 20 31.84 8.90 -14.08
CA GLY A 20 30.68 9.74 -14.43
C GLY A 20 29.96 9.29 -15.71
N ALA A 21 30.67 8.64 -16.64
CA ALA A 21 30.10 8.19 -17.91
C ALA A 21 29.14 6.99 -17.76
N CYS A 22 29.26 6.19 -16.70
CA CYS A 22 28.35 5.07 -16.42
C CYS A 22 27.00 5.50 -15.81
N SER A 23 26.79 6.80 -15.54
CA SER A 23 25.47 7.31 -15.11
C SER A 23 24.61 7.85 -16.26
N SER A 24 24.99 7.61 -17.53
CA SER A 24 24.12 7.93 -18.65
C SER A 24 22.94 6.95 -18.67
N THR A 25 21.89 7.27 -17.93
CA THR A 25 20.56 6.71 -18.14
C THR A 25 20.21 6.95 -19.61
N GLY A 26 20.08 5.87 -20.38
CA GLY A 26 19.60 5.92 -21.77
C GLY A 26 18.23 6.61 -21.87
N PRO A 27 17.78 6.97 -23.08
CA PRO A 27 16.52 7.70 -23.26
C PRO A 27 15.37 6.97 -22.55
N LEU A 28 14.58 7.73 -21.77
CA LEU A 28 13.46 7.35 -20.89
C LEU A 28 12.27 6.69 -21.61
N THR A 29 12.53 5.81 -22.56
CA THR A 29 11.55 5.29 -23.54
C THR A 29 11.55 3.77 -23.62
N GLU A 30 12.17 3.08 -22.66
CA GLU A 30 11.81 1.69 -22.39
C GLU A 30 10.76 1.68 -21.29
N THR A 31 9.50 1.63 -21.71
CA THR A 31 8.38 1.31 -20.82
C THR A 31 8.65 -0.05 -20.19
N ASP A 32 8.73 -0.12 -18.86
CA ASP A 32 8.85 -1.40 -18.17
C ASP A 32 7.65 -2.28 -18.58
N PRO A 33 7.84 -3.51 -19.08
CA PRO A 33 6.73 -4.39 -19.44
C PRO A 33 5.71 -4.60 -18.30
N ARG A 34 6.13 -4.38 -17.05
CA ARG A 34 5.30 -4.46 -15.83
C ARG A 34 4.49 -3.19 -15.55
N ASP A 35 4.90 -2.04 -16.10
CA ASP A 35 4.18 -0.77 -16.04
C ASP A 35 3.99 -0.15 -17.44
N PRO A 36 3.07 -0.69 -18.25
CA PRO A 36 2.75 -0.18 -19.59
C PRO A 36 2.26 1.28 -19.61
N TYR A 37 1.81 1.79 -18.46
CA TYR A 37 1.17 3.10 -18.32
C TYR A 37 2.02 4.09 -17.53
N GLU A 38 3.33 3.86 -17.44
CA GLU A 38 4.25 4.61 -16.58
C GLU A 38 4.07 6.13 -16.67
N GLN A 39 3.99 6.70 -17.88
CA GLN A 39 3.86 8.15 -18.03
C GLN A 39 2.51 8.68 -17.51
N GLY A 40 1.42 7.93 -17.72
CA GLY A 40 0.12 8.26 -17.13
C GLY A 40 0.14 8.12 -15.61
N ASN A 41 0.73 7.02 -15.12
CA ASN A 41 0.85 6.73 -13.70
C ASN A 41 1.64 7.80 -12.95
N ARG A 42 2.75 8.29 -13.53
CA ARG A 42 3.55 9.40 -12.98
C ARG A 42 2.78 10.72 -12.91
N ASN A 43 1.96 11.03 -13.92
CA ASN A 43 1.14 12.25 -13.91
C ASN A 43 0.06 12.19 -12.83
N ILE A 44 -0.61 11.05 -12.70
CA ILE A 44 -1.63 10.82 -11.66
C ILE A 44 -0.98 10.81 -10.28
N PHE A 45 0.21 10.23 -10.14
CA PHE A 45 1.00 10.29 -8.91
C PHE A 45 1.29 11.74 -8.50
N ALA A 46 1.75 12.58 -9.43
CA ALA A 46 1.98 14.00 -9.15
C ALA A 46 0.69 14.73 -8.74
N PHE A 47 -0.44 14.40 -9.35
CA PHE A 47 -1.75 14.92 -8.94
C PHE A 47 -2.10 14.48 -7.50
N ASN A 48 -1.96 13.20 -7.17
CA ASN A 48 -2.25 12.68 -5.84
C ASN A 48 -1.33 13.29 -4.77
N MET A 49 -0.05 13.48 -5.08
CA MET A 49 0.88 14.18 -4.20
C MET A 49 0.43 15.63 -3.93
N GLY A 50 -0.05 16.34 -4.96
CA GLY A 50 -0.60 17.69 -4.77
C GLY A 50 -1.86 17.71 -3.89
N VAL A 51 -2.72 16.68 -4.00
CA VAL A 51 -3.89 16.51 -3.12
C VAL A 51 -3.45 16.17 -1.69
N ASP A 52 -2.43 15.32 -1.55
CA ASP A 52 -1.87 14.94 -0.26
C ASP A 52 -1.35 16.17 0.49
N ASP A 53 -0.46 16.95 -0.13
CA ASP A 53 0.13 18.15 0.45
C ASP A 53 -0.92 19.20 0.88
N VAL A 54 -1.98 19.38 0.09
CA VAL A 54 -2.97 20.45 0.30
C VAL A 54 -4.11 20.03 1.24
N ILE A 55 -4.52 18.76 1.20
CA ILE A 55 -5.73 18.29 1.87
C ILE A 55 -5.42 17.19 2.89
N LEU A 56 -4.77 16.11 2.48
CA LEU A 56 -4.63 14.93 3.34
C LEU A 56 -3.61 15.15 4.46
N GLU A 57 -2.46 15.76 4.15
CA GLU A 57 -1.40 16.05 5.11
C GLU A 57 -1.87 16.99 6.25
N PRO A 58 -2.54 18.13 6.00
CA PRO A 58 -3.05 18.96 7.08
C PRO A 58 -4.16 18.26 7.89
N VAL A 59 -5.02 17.46 7.26
CA VAL A 59 -6.04 16.65 7.96
C VAL A 59 -5.37 15.60 8.85
N ALA A 60 -4.34 14.90 8.35
CA ALA A 60 -3.57 13.93 9.11
C ALA A 60 -2.83 14.58 10.29
N ARG A 61 -2.28 15.78 10.11
CA ARG A 61 -1.69 16.58 11.21
C ARG A 61 -2.75 16.93 12.26
N GLY A 62 -3.96 17.30 11.85
CA GLY A 62 -5.09 17.51 12.74
C GLY A 62 -5.49 16.25 13.51
N TYR A 63 -5.57 15.10 12.83
CA TYR A 63 -5.86 13.81 13.47
C TYR A 63 -4.81 13.44 14.53
N ARG A 64 -3.51 13.62 14.23
CA ARG A 64 -2.42 13.36 15.19
C ARG A 64 -2.43 14.27 16.40
N SER A 65 -3.15 15.40 16.35
CA SER A 65 -3.30 16.29 17.52
C SER A 65 -4.36 15.81 18.52
N LEU A 66 -5.15 14.79 18.17
CA LEU A 66 -6.13 14.20 19.06
C LEU A 66 -5.46 13.40 20.21
N PRO A 67 -6.13 13.25 21.36
CA PRO A 67 -5.64 12.38 22.43
C PRO A 67 -5.47 10.93 21.95
N ASP A 68 -4.48 10.23 22.48
CA ASP A 68 -4.16 8.84 22.11
C ASP A 68 -5.39 7.93 22.19
N ALA A 69 -6.22 8.08 23.22
CA ALA A 69 -7.46 7.29 23.38
C ALA A 69 -8.44 7.45 22.19
N ALA A 70 -8.55 8.66 21.64
CA ALA A 70 -9.41 8.91 20.48
C ALA A 70 -8.81 8.32 19.19
N GLN A 71 -7.48 8.43 19.03
CA GLN A 71 -6.78 7.83 17.89
C GLN A 71 -6.91 6.30 17.91
N HIS A 72 -6.68 5.68 19.07
CA HIS A 72 -6.86 4.24 19.25
C HIS A 72 -8.30 3.80 18.99
N GLY A 73 -9.30 4.53 19.49
CA GLY A 73 -10.70 4.19 19.25
C GLY A 73 -11.07 4.21 17.77
N ILE A 74 -10.59 5.19 17.01
CA ILE A 74 -10.85 5.30 15.57
C ILE A 74 -10.10 4.18 14.82
N THR A 75 -8.84 3.90 15.17
CA THR A 75 -8.08 2.80 14.57
C THR A 75 -8.71 1.44 14.84
N ASN A 76 -9.20 1.20 16.05
CA ASN A 76 -9.90 -0.03 16.42
C ASN A 76 -11.22 -0.16 15.65
N HIS A 77 -11.99 0.93 15.55
CA HIS A 77 -13.24 0.92 14.79
C HIS A 77 -13.00 0.61 13.31
N ALA A 78 -12.01 1.26 12.70
CA ALA A 78 -11.61 0.99 11.33
C ALA A 78 -11.18 -0.47 11.11
N ARG A 79 -10.40 -1.03 12.05
CA ARG A 79 -10.02 -2.46 12.02
C ARG A 79 -11.25 -3.36 12.14
N TRP A 80 -12.14 -3.09 13.07
CA TRP A 80 -13.36 -3.86 13.31
C TRP A 80 -14.26 -3.96 12.07
N THR A 81 -14.43 -2.86 11.33
CA THR A 81 -15.21 -2.87 10.07
C THR A 81 -14.62 -3.76 8.98
N SER A 82 -13.33 -4.13 9.09
CA SER A 82 -12.68 -5.01 8.11
C SER A 82 -12.85 -6.50 8.42
N TYR A 83 -13.18 -6.87 9.65
CA TYR A 83 -13.32 -8.27 10.05
C TYR A 83 -14.36 -9.06 9.26
N PRO A 84 -15.53 -8.51 8.86
CA PRO A 84 -16.47 -9.23 7.99
C PRO A 84 -15.88 -9.61 6.63
N SER A 85 -15.19 -8.67 5.96
CA SER A 85 -14.49 -8.95 4.70
C SER A 85 -13.39 -9.99 4.92
N THR A 86 -12.61 -9.86 6.00
CA THR A 86 -11.56 -10.82 6.35
C THR A 86 -12.10 -12.21 6.63
N ALA A 87 -13.23 -12.35 7.33
CA ALA A 87 -13.86 -13.65 7.59
C ALA A 87 -14.30 -14.34 6.29
N VAL A 88 -14.94 -13.58 5.39
CA VAL A 88 -15.37 -14.08 4.06
C VAL A 88 -14.15 -14.49 3.22
N ASN A 89 -13.16 -13.60 3.07
CA ASN A 89 -11.98 -13.84 2.25
C ASN A 89 -11.11 -14.99 2.81
N SER A 90 -10.93 -15.06 4.12
CA SER A 90 -10.24 -16.18 4.77
C SER A 90 -10.92 -17.52 4.49
N THR A 91 -12.26 -17.54 4.52
CA THR A 91 -13.04 -18.73 4.17
C THR A 91 -12.82 -19.13 2.71
N LEU A 92 -12.83 -18.15 1.78
CA LEU A 92 -12.58 -18.39 0.36
C LEU A 92 -11.15 -18.86 0.05
N GLN A 93 -10.20 -18.53 0.91
CA GLN A 93 -8.81 -18.98 0.84
C GLN A 93 -8.54 -20.29 1.63
N GLY A 94 -9.55 -20.87 2.27
CA GLY A 94 -9.41 -22.09 3.09
C GLY A 94 -8.71 -21.89 4.44
N LYS A 95 -8.52 -20.64 4.88
CA LYS A 95 -7.92 -20.24 6.16
C LYS A 95 -8.99 -20.20 7.26
N PHE A 96 -9.54 -21.37 7.63
CA PHE A 96 -10.68 -21.45 8.55
C PHE A 96 -10.39 -20.93 9.97
N GLU A 97 -9.16 -21.11 10.47
CA GLU A 97 -8.74 -20.58 11.76
C GLU A 97 -8.84 -19.04 11.78
N ASN A 98 -8.24 -18.39 10.79
CA ASN A 98 -8.30 -16.93 10.63
C ASN A 98 -9.73 -16.42 10.42
N ALA A 99 -10.57 -17.16 9.67
CA ALA A 99 -11.98 -16.82 9.48
C ALA A 99 -12.76 -16.88 10.81
N GLY A 100 -12.47 -17.89 11.64
CA GLY A 100 -13.04 -18.05 12.97
C GLY A 100 -12.65 -16.90 13.90
N LEU A 101 -11.35 -16.60 13.98
CA LEU A 101 -10.82 -15.48 14.77
C LEU A 101 -11.46 -14.15 14.34
N ALA A 102 -11.49 -13.84 13.05
CA ALA A 102 -12.09 -12.61 12.55
C ALA A 102 -13.58 -12.50 12.91
N THR A 103 -14.33 -13.61 12.85
CA THR A 103 -15.74 -13.64 13.23
C THR A 103 -15.93 -13.40 14.73
N ILE A 104 -15.11 -14.04 15.56
CA ILE A 104 -15.16 -13.88 17.02
C ILE A 104 -14.84 -12.44 17.41
N HIS A 105 -13.74 -11.87 16.89
CA HIS A 105 -13.36 -10.48 17.15
C HIS A 105 -14.44 -9.51 16.66
N PHE A 106 -15.08 -9.76 15.51
CA PHE A 106 -16.18 -8.93 15.03
C PHE A 106 -17.38 -8.94 15.98
N LEU A 107 -17.77 -10.11 16.49
CA LEU A 107 -18.92 -10.25 17.38
C LEU A 107 -18.65 -9.66 18.77
N ILE A 108 -17.48 -9.93 19.34
CA ILE A 108 -17.07 -9.44 20.66
C ILE A 108 -16.88 -7.92 20.64
N ASN A 109 -16.07 -7.41 19.71
CA ASN A 109 -15.81 -5.98 19.60
C ASN A 109 -17.04 -5.22 19.08
N GLY A 110 -18.00 -5.90 18.44
CA GLY A 110 -19.27 -5.33 18.02
C GLY A 110 -20.08 -4.72 19.17
N LEU A 111 -19.88 -5.19 20.41
CA LEU A 111 -20.53 -4.62 21.61
C LEU A 111 -20.16 -3.15 21.85
N THR A 112 -18.97 -2.73 21.42
CA THR A 112 -18.47 -1.35 21.53
C THR A 112 -18.44 -0.65 20.18
N LEU A 113 -19.09 -1.23 19.16
CA LEU A 113 -18.94 -0.86 17.75
C LEU A 113 -17.48 -0.87 17.29
N GLY A 114 -16.61 -1.65 17.93
CA GLY A 114 -15.19 -1.70 17.61
C GLY A 114 -14.36 -0.54 18.13
N PHE A 115 -14.91 0.41 18.91
CA PHE A 115 -14.09 1.50 19.49
C PHE A 115 -13.14 1.01 20.57
N VAL A 116 -13.47 -0.09 21.23
CA VAL A 116 -12.60 -0.74 22.22
C VAL A 116 -12.41 -2.18 21.77
N ASP A 117 -11.15 -2.60 21.70
CA ASP A 117 -10.82 -4.01 21.52
C ASP A 117 -11.00 -4.71 22.86
N LEU A 118 -12.04 -5.53 22.95
CA LEU A 118 -12.39 -6.32 24.13
C LEU A 118 -11.83 -7.73 24.07
N THR A 119 -11.21 -8.11 22.95
CA THR A 119 -10.75 -9.48 22.75
C THR A 119 -9.43 -9.71 23.48
N GLU A 120 -8.57 -8.68 23.64
CA GLU A 120 -7.30 -8.68 24.40
C GLU A 120 -6.48 -10.00 24.30
N ASP A 121 -6.62 -10.72 23.19
CA ASP A 121 -6.01 -12.04 22.96
C ASP A 121 -4.74 -11.88 22.10
N ASP A 122 -3.79 -12.82 22.25
CA ASP A 122 -2.53 -12.84 21.49
C ASP A 122 -2.74 -13.15 19.99
N ASP A 123 -3.87 -13.74 19.61
CA ASP A 123 -4.16 -14.22 18.25
C ASP A 123 -5.04 -13.24 17.45
N ASP A 124 -4.44 -12.11 17.06
CA ASP A 124 -5.09 -11.12 16.21
C ASP A 124 -5.37 -11.69 14.80
N PRO A 125 -6.61 -11.57 14.27
CA PRO A 125 -6.93 -12.05 12.93
C PRO A 125 -6.13 -11.28 11.87
N VAL A 126 -5.50 -12.03 10.97
CA VAL A 126 -4.78 -11.50 9.81
C VAL A 126 -5.79 -10.92 8.84
N ARG A 127 -5.65 -9.63 8.51
CA ARG A 127 -6.53 -8.98 7.55
C ARG A 127 -6.40 -9.64 6.18
N GLU A 128 -7.53 -10.10 5.65
CA GLU A 128 -7.66 -10.68 4.32
C GLU A 128 -8.66 -9.89 3.48
N ASP A 129 -8.33 -9.70 2.20
CA ASP A 129 -9.12 -8.98 1.21
C ASP A 129 -9.34 -9.79 -0.08
N PHE A 130 -10.20 -9.30 -0.95
CA PHE A 130 -10.58 -10.00 -2.17
C PHE A 130 -9.44 -10.00 -3.20
N GLY A 131 -8.55 -9.01 -3.17
CA GLY A 131 -7.35 -8.98 -4.00
C GLY A 131 -6.41 -10.15 -3.68
N GLN A 132 -6.21 -10.43 -2.38
CA GLN A 132 -5.48 -11.59 -1.87
C GLN A 132 -6.20 -12.90 -2.17
N THR A 133 -7.54 -12.94 -2.06
CA THR A 133 -8.32 -14.11 -2.46
C THR A 133 -8.12 -14.43 -3.94
N LEU A 134 -8.20 -13.44 -4.83
CA LEU A 134 -7.92 -13.65 -6.25
C LEU A 134 -6.48 -14.12 -6.50
N ALA A 135 -5.52 -13.64 -5.72
CA ALA A 135 -4.13 -14.10 -5.77
C ALA A 135 -4.00 -15.58 -5.37
N HIS A 136 -4.68 -15.99 -4.30
CA HIS A 136 -4.72 -17.39 -3.84
C HIS A 136 -5.22 -18.34 -4.94
N TRP A 137 -6.22 -17.90 -5.71
CA TRP A 137 -6.76 -18.65 -6.86
C TRP A 137 -5.97 -18.47 -8.16
N SER A 138 -4.73 -17.98 -8.09
CA SER A 138 -3.82 -17.81 -9.24
C SER A 138 -4.32 -16.85 -10.33
N THR A 139 -5.18 -15.89 -9.98
CA THR A 139 -5.61 -14.85 -10.92
C THR A 139 -4.43 -13.91 -11.17
N PRO A 140 -4.02 -13.64 -12.43
CA PRO A 140 -2.92 -12.73 -12.71
C PRO A 140 -3.16 -11.32 -12.14
N GLN A 141 -2.12 -10.68 -11.62
CA GLN A 141 -2.18 -9.32 -11.08
C GLN A 141 -2.64 -8.27 -12.11
N GLY A 142 -2.26 -8.45 -13.37
CA GLY A 142 -2.43 -7.44 -14.43
C GLY A 142 -1.41 -6.29 -14.32
N PRO A 143 -1.53 -5.28 -15.20
CA PRO A 143 -0.63 -4.13 -15.20
C PRO A 143 -0.81 -3.27 -13.96
N TYR A 144 0.25 -2.55 -13.59
CA TYR A 144 0.20 -1.52 -12.57
C TYR A 144 -0.56 -0.28 -13.08
N VAL A 145 -1.43 0.26 -12.25
CA VAL A 145 -2.27 1.43 -12.56
C VAL A 145 -2.34 2.33 -11.33
N MET A 146 -1.95 3.58 -11.51
CA MET A 146 -2.15 4.64 -10.53
C MET A 146 -3.53 5.26 -10.74
N MET A 147 -4.39 5.25 -9.73
CA MET A 147 -5.69 5.90 -9.81
C MET A 147 -5.71 7.24 -9.07
N PRO A 148 -6.42 8.25 -9.60
CA PRO A 148 -6.60 9.51 -8.92
C PRO A 148 -7.37 9.29 -7.61
N PHE A 149 -6.92 9.94 -6.53
CA PHE A 149 -7.44 9.85 -5.15
C PHE A 149 -7.27 8.49 -4.44
N ILE A 150 -7.43 7.38 -5.15
CA ILE A 150 -7.43 6.02 -4.57
C ILE A 150 -6.00 5.55 -4.27
N GLY A 151 -5.04 5.88 -5.14
CA GLY A 151 -3.65 5.51 -4.94
C GLY A 151 -3.14 4.43 -5.92
N PRO A 152 -1.99 3.82 -5.59
CA PRO A 152 -1.33 2.83 -6.43
C PRO A 152 -2.03 1.47 -6.34
N GLY A 153 -2.03 0.71 -7.43
CA GLY A 153 -2.57 -0.65 -7.39
C GLY A 153 -2.39 -1.42 -8.69
N THR A 154 -2.64 -2.72 -8.65
CA THR A 154 -2.74 -3.55 -9.87
C THR A 154 -4.20 -3.62 -10.33
N ALA A 155 -4.43 -3.99 -11.60
CA ALA A 155 -5.79 -4.20 -12.09
C ALA A 155 -6.60 -5.17 -11.20
N ARG A 156 -5.96 -6.25 -10.72
CA ARG A 156 -6.56 -7.19 -9.76
C ARG A 156 -6.86 -6.54 -8.42
N SER A 157 -5.91 -5.79 -7.85
CA SER A 157 -6.08 -5.10 -6.56
C SER A 157 -7.24 -4.11 -6.59
N HIS A 158 -7.36 -3.33 -7.66
CA HIS A 158 -8.47 -2.38 -7.84
C HIS A 158 -9.82 -3.08 -7.97
N GLY A 159 -9.87 -4.22 -8.68
CA GLY A 159 -11.06 -5.06 -8.74
C GLY A 159 -11.44 -5.67 -7.38
N GLY A 160 -10.44 -6.13 -6.61
CA GLY A 160 -10.64 -6.62 -5.24
C GLY A 160 -11.17 -5.54 -4.31
N TRP A 161 -10.53 -4.37 -4.32
CA TRP A 161 -10.95 -3.20 -3.54
C TRP A 161 -12.41 -2.79 -3.80
N LEU A 162 -12.88 -2.83 -5.06
CA LEU A 162 -14.28 -2.55 -5.40
C LEU A 162 -15.25 -3.57 -4.78
N LEU A 163 -14.86 -4.84 -4.73
CA LEU A 163 -15.69 -5.89 -4.15
C LEU A 163 -15.66 -5.85 -2.62
N ASP A 164 -14.50 -5.57 -2.04
CA ASP A 164 -14.36 -5.36 -0.59
C ASP A 164 -15.08 -4.11 -0.11
N SER A 165 -15.22 -3.09 -0.96
CA SER A 165 -16.00 -1.88 -0.67
C SER A 165 -17.49 -2.18 -0.42
N VAL A 166 -18.00 -3.32 -0.90
CA VAL A 166 -19.38 -3.77 -0.64
C VAL A 166 -19.50 -4.46 0.73
N THR A 167 -18.46 -5.18 1.15
CA THR A 167 -18.46 -5.98 2.40
C THR A 167 -17.89 -5.22 3.59
N ASN A 168 -17.02 -4.25 3.34
CA ASN A 168 -16.44 -3.32 4.30
C ASN A 168 -16.81 -1.88 3.89
N PRO A 169 -17.74 -1.23 4.60
CA PRO A 169 -18.18 0.12 4.27
C PRO A 169 -17.08 1.18 4.39
N LEU A 170 -16.02 0.92 5.17
CA LEU A 170 -14.83 1.78 5.25
C LEU A 170 -13.71 1.37 4.28
N GLY A 171 -13.91 0.32 3.48
CA GLY A 171 -12.93 -0.15 2.50
C GLY A 171 -12.55 0.92 1.47
N TRP A 172 -13.48 1.81 1.16
CA TRP A 172 -13.33 2.92 0.22
C TRP A 172 -12.27 3.95 0.64
N LEU A 173 -12.00 4.05 1.94
CA LEU A 173 -11.01 4.98 2.50
C LEU A 173 -9.60 4.39 2.51
N GLY A 174 -9.46 3.07 2.35
CA GLY A 174 -8.18 2.39 2.26
C GLY A 174 -7.69 2.33 0.83
N GLU A 175 -6.37 2.30 0.66
CA GLU A 175 -5.76 2.03 -0.63
C GLU A 175 -5.88 0.54 -1.01
N PRO A 176 -5.92 0.20 -2.30
CA PRO A 176 -5.93 -1.18 -2.77
C PRO A 176 -4.67 -1.91 -2.33
N THR A 177 -4.84 -3.07 -1.72
CA THR A 177 -3.74 -3.94 -1.32
C THR A 177 -3.11 -4.62 -2.54
N THR A 178 -1.83 -4.37 -2.73
CA THR A 178 -1.01 -5.09 -3.71
C THR A 178 -0.53 -6.39 -3.09
N ALA A 179 -1.37 -7.42 -3.12
CA ALA A 179 -0.90 -8.79 -2.94
C ALA A 179 -0.03 -9.16 -4.14
N THR A 180 1.19 -9.64 -3.91
CA THR A 180 2.05 -10.25 -4.95
C THR A 180 1.66 -11.70 -5.13
#